data_AF-A0A919UAE2-F1
#
_entry.id   AF-A0A919UAE2-F1
#
_cell.length_a   1.000
_cell.length_b   1.000
_cell.length_c   1.000
_cell.angle_alpha   90.00
_cell.angle_beta   90.00
_cell.angle_gamma   90.00
#
_symmetry.space_group_name_H-M   'P 1'
#
loop_
_entity.id
_entity.type
_entity.pdbx_description
1 polymer ?
#
loop_
_entity_poly.entity_id
_entity_poly.type
_entity_poly.pdbx_seq_one_letter_code
_entity_poly.pdbx_strand_id
1 'polypeptide(L)'
;MDGTPLERLCAHHGVPTPAVSPATLVALAPVLDLHPADLLAIGGAEIPGAYLPATTADATTELARIRSATWDASEETLAALGGFVRSLPAAPDRAGTPPWPALDPVTVGGVVGRLMHVRNMSRRWVAEDSGLAATTISRLTNDGIDGRPAADIIETRFVLRVADALSLRHGDFLAIVGRVDEITPALREADRTKPPSQRGRLMKDLAPLPPEQLRQVAEHAKATRTDGT
;
A
#
# COMPACT_ATOMS: atom_id res chain seq x y z
N MET A 1 23.47 -2.56 -3.32
CA MET A 1 22.87 -2.48 -4.66
C MET A 1 22.56 -1.03 -4.92
N ASP A 2 23.26 -0.42 -5.87
CA ASP A 2 23.03 0.98 -6.24
C ASP A 2 21.73 1.07 -7.07
N GLY A 3 21.00 2.17 -6.91
CA GLY A 3 19.77 2.45 -7.65
C GLY A 3 18.60 2.94 -6.79
N THR A 4 17.59 3.49 -7.44
CA THR A 4 16.32 3.91 -6.83
C THR A 4 15.41 2.70 -6.56
N PRO A 5 14.40 2.83 -5.68
CA PRO A 5 13.38 1.80 -5.48
C PRO A 5 12.73 1.29 -6.77
N LEU A 6 12.43 2.18 -7.72
CA LEU A 6 11.83 1.83 -9.00
C LEU A 6 12.77 1.03 -9.90
N GLU A 7 14.04 1.42 -10.00
CA GLU A 7 15.03 0.69 -10.79
C GLU A 7 15.18 -0.76 -10.31
N ARG A 8 15.23 -0.95 -8.98
CA ARG A 8 15.31 -2.29 -8.40
C ARG A 8 14.06 -3.12 -8.65
N LEU A 9 12.88 -2.51 -8.54
CA LEU A 9 11.62 -3.17 -8.87
C LEU A 9 11.56 -3.57 -10.35
N CYS A 10 11.92 -2.67 -11.27
CA CYS A 10 11.93 -2.97 -12.71
C CYS A 10 12.91 -4.10 -13.03
N ALA A 11 14.12 -4.06 -12.47
CA ALA A 11 15.11 -5.12 -12.61
C ALA A 11 14.61 -6.47 -12.07
N HIS A 12 13.89 -6.49 -10.95
CA HIS A 12 13.28 -7.70 -10.39
C HIS A 12 12.28 -8.35 -11.36
N HIS A 13 11.51 -7.55 -12.08
CA HIS A 13 10.55 -8.00 -13.09
C HIS A 13 11.16 -8.25 -14.49
N GLY A 14 12.46 -7.98 -14.66
CA GLY A 14 13.13 -8.09 -15.96
C GLY A 14 12.62 -7.08 -16.98
N VAL A 15 12.10 -5.93 -16.55
CA VAL A 15 11.63 -4.85 -17.42
C VAL A 15 12.59 -3.65 -17.39
N PRO A 16 12.75 -2.91 -18.50
CA PRO A 16 13.56 -1.69 -18.52
C PRO A 16 13.00 -0.63 -17.57
N THR A 17 13.87 0.07 -16.84
CA THR A 17 13.47 1.24 -16.04
C THR A 17 13.01 2.36 -16.98
N PRO A 18 11.76 2.84 -16.87
CA PRO A 18 11.29 3.95 -17.68
C PRO A 18 11.80 5.30 -17.17
N ALA A 19 11.58 6.36 -17.96
CA ALA A 19 11.65 7.72 -17.44
C ALA A 19 10.59 7.92 -16.31
N VAL A 20 10.98 8.63 -15.25
CA VAL A 20 10.10 8.94 -14.12
C VAL A 20 9.16 10.08 -14.52
N SER A 21 8.03 9.72 -15.14
CA SER A 21 6.93 10.64 -15.42
C SER A 21 5.59 9.98 -15.06
N PRO A 22 4.57 10.76 -14.67
CA PRO A 22 3.28 10.17 -14.31
C PRO A 22 2.66 9.32 -15.41
N ALA A 23 2.67 9.81 -16.66
CA ALA A 23 2.08 9.09 -17.79
C ALA A 23 2.80 7.75 -18.06
N THR A 24 4.14 7.74 -18.04
CA THR A 24 4.91 6.52 -18.29
C THR A 24 4.72 5.49 -17.17
N LEU A 25 4.71 5.93 -15.92
CA LEU A 25 4.50 5.03 -14.78
C LEU A 25 3.08 4.47 -14.76
N VAL A 26 2.05 5.28 -15.05
CA VAL A 26 0.67 4.78 -15.16
C VAL A 26 0.57 3.69 -16.24
N ALA A 27 1.24 3.87 -17.38
CA ALA A 27 1.26 2.87 -18.46
C ALA A 27 2.05 1.59 -18.09
N LEU A 28 3.06 1.69 -17.23
CA LEU A 28 3.83 0.54 -16.74
C LEU A 28 3.10 -0.26 -15.64
N ALA A 29 2.20 0.38 -14.90
CA ALA A 29 1.54 -0.24 -13.73
C ALA A 29 0.90 -1.62 -14.02
N PRO A 30 0.19 -1.85 -15.14
CA PRO A 30 -0.36 -3.16 -15.47
C PRO A 30 0.71 -4.24 -15.71
N VAL A 31 1.87 -3.86 -16.26
CA VAL A 31 2.98 -4.80 -16.52
C VAL A 31 3.56 -5.33 -15.21
N LEU A 32 3.62 -4.48 -14.18
CA LEU A 32 4.10 -4.84 -12.86
C LEU A 32 3.01 -5.40 -11.94
N ASP A 33 1.76 -5.51 -12.41
CA ASP A 33 0.60 -5.87 -11.59
C ASP A 33 0.44 -4.96 -10.35
N LEU A 34 0.67 -3.66 -10.54
CA LEU A 34 0.57 -2.65 -9.50
C LEU A 34 -0.56 -1.66 -9.80
N HIS A 35 -1.05 -0.99 -8.76
CA HIS A 35 -1.93 0.15 -8.98
C HIS A 35 -1.11 1.35 -9.47
N PRO A 36 -1.66 2.20 -10.37
CA PRO A 36 -0.95 3.39 -10.81
C PRO A 36 -0.46 4.27 -9.67
N ALA A 37 -1.29 4.51 -8.64
CA ALA A 37 -0.88 5.28 -7.45
C ALA A 37 0.31 4.67 -6.70
N ASP A 38 0.36 3.34 -6.59
CA ASP A 38 1.45 2.63 -5.92
C ASP A 38 2.76 2.77 -6.71
N LEU A 39 2.69 2.64 -8.05
CA LEU A 39 3.87 2.76 -8.89
C LEU A 39 4.37 4.21 -8.96
N LEU A 40 3.48 5.21 -8.95
CA LEU A 40 3.87 6.62 -8.81
C LEU A 40 4.55 6.88 -7.46
N ALA A 41 4.03 6.30 -6.37
CA ALA A 41 4.65 6.38 -5.05
C ALA A 41 6.05 5.74 -5.02
N ILE A 42 6.21 4.54 -5.59
CA ILE A 42 7.49 3.82 -5.68
C ILE A 42 8.50 4.55 -6.57
N GLY A 43 8.04 5.10 -7.69
CA GLY A 43 8.84 5.92 -8.60
C GLY A 43 9.25 7.27 -8.05
N GLY A 44 8.68 7.70 -6.92
CA GLY A 44 8.88 9.04 -6.39
C GLY A 44 8.32 10.15 -7.30
N ALA A 45 7.47 9.80 -8.27
CA ALA A 45 6.85 10.77 -9.17
C ALA A 45 5.80 11.62 -8.45
N GLU A 46 5.41 12.74 -9.06
CA GLU A 46 4.20 13.45 -8.66
C GLU A 46 2.99 12.51 -8.74
N ILE A 47 2.12 12.56 -7.74
CA ILE A 47 0.89 11.75 -7.69
C ILE A 47 -0.29 12.66 -7.98
N PRO A 48 -0.95 12.53 -9.15
CA PRO A 48 -2.14 13.30 -9.47
C PRO A 48 -3.21 13.18 -8.39
N GLY A 49 -3.94 14.27 -8.13
CA GLY A 49 -4.98 14.31 -7.10
C GLY A 49 -6.07 13.24 -7.26
N ALA A 50 -6.35 12.81 -8.49
CA ALA A 50 -7.27 11.72 -8.80
C ALA A 50 -6.86 10.37 -8.15
N TYR A 51 -5.58 10.19 -7.83
CA TYR A 51 -5.06 9.00 -7.16
C TYR A 51 -4.89 9.17 -5.64
N LEU A 52 -5.13 10.37 -5.10
CA LEU A 52 -5.01 10.63 -3.67
C LEU A 52 -6.30 10.28 -2.94
N PRO A 53 -6.23 9.74 -1.71
CA PRO A 53 -7.41 9.45 -0.92
C PRO A 53 -8.15 10.74 -0.51
N ALA A 54 -9.41 10.60 -0.13
CA ALA A 54 -10.12 11.69 0.53
C ALA A 54 -9.50 11.87 1.92
N THR A 55 -8.86 13.02 2.15
CA THR A 55 -8.17 13.33 3.42
C THR A 55 -9.05 14.10 4.40
N THR A 56 -10.38 14.06 4.24
CA THR A 56 -11.29 14.72 5.18
C THR A 56 -11.30 13.99 6.52
N ALA A 57 -11.66 14.73 7.59
CA ALA A 57 -11.82 14.14 8.92
C ALA A 57 -12.82 12.97 8.90
N ASP A 58 -13.93 13.15 8.18
CA ASP A 58 -14.97 12.13 7.99
C ASP A 58 -14.41 10.85 7.37
N ALA A 59 -13.63 10.93 6.28
CA ALA A 59 -13.04 9.75 5.65
C ALA A 59 -12.13 8.98 6.62
N THR A 60 -11.35 9.70 7.42
CA THR A 60 -10.47 9.10 8.43
C THR A 60 -11.28 8.38 9.51
N THR A 61 -12.39 8.97 9.97
CA THR A 61 -13.29 8.36 10.95
C THR A 61 -13.94 7.09 10.40
N GLU A 62 -14.46 7.10 9.18
CA GLU A 62 -15.12 5.93 8.60
C GLU A 62 -14.13 4.79 8.33
N LEU A 63 -12.89 5.09 7.90
CA LEU A 63 -11.84 4.07 7.77
C LEU A 63 -11.47 3.43 9.11
N ALA A 64 -11.41 4.21 10.19
CA ALA A 64 -11.18 3.65 11.51
C ALA A 64 -12.30 2.69 11.94
N ARG A 65 -13.56 2.99 11.59
CA ARG A 65 -14.71 2.12 11.84
C ARG A 65 -14.65 0.83 11.01
N ILE A 66 -14.40 0.94 9.70
CA ILE A 66 -14.24 -0.23 8.83
C ILE A 66 -13.14 -1.14 9.37
N ARG A 67 -11.97 -0.56 9.68
CA ARG A 67 -10.86 -1.29 10.27
C ARG A 67 -11.28 -2.04 11.54
N SER A 68 -11.93 -1.36 12.49
CA SER A 68 -12.37 -1.97 13.75
C SER A 68 -13.36 -3.12 13.51
N ALA A 69 -14.25 -2.99 12.52
CA ALA A 69 -15.18 -4.04 12.14
C ALA A 69 -14.48 -5.25 11.49
N THR A 70 -13.39 -5.01 10.74
CA THR A 70 -12.68 -6.02 9.95
C THR A 70 -11.46 -6.67 10.64
N TRP A 71 -11.14 -6.27 11.88
CA TRP A 71 -9.89 -6.68 12.54
C TRP A 71 -9.78 -8.19 12.74
N ASP A 72 -10.86 -8.84 13.17
CA ASP A 72 -10.94 -10.30 13.35
C ASP A 72 -11.90 -10.94 12.32
N ALA A 73 -12.18 -10.25 11.22
CA ALA A 73 -13.04 -10.77 10.17
C ALA A 73 -12.38 -11.95 9.46
N SER A 74 -13.19 -12.95 9.12
CA SER A 74 -12.73 -14.09 8.31
C SER A 74 -12.38 -13.62 6.88
N GLU A 75 -11.59 -14.43 6.17
CA GLU A 75 -11.28 -14.17 4.75
C GLU A 75 -12.54 -14.08 3.88
N GLU A 76 -13.59 -14.84 4.22
CA GLU A 76 -14.89 -14.79 3.55
C GLU A 76 -15.59 -13.44 3.77
N THR A 77 -15.62 -12.94 5.01
CA THR A 77 -16.19 -11.62 5.33
C THR A 77 -15.41 -10.50 4.63
N LEU A 78 -14.07 -10.58 4.61
CA LEU A 78 -13.23 -9.62 3.89
C LEU A 78 -13.47 -9.66 2.38
N ALA A 79 -13.62 -10.85 1.80
CA ALA A 79 -13.93 -11.03 0.39
C ALA A 79 -15.33 -10.47 0.05
N ALA A 80 -16.33 -10.71 0.88
CA ALA A 80 -17.69 -10.19 0.72
C ALA A 80 -17.72 -8.66 0.79
N LEU A 81 -17.03 -8.08 1.79
CA LEU A 81 -16.90 -6.62 1.93
C LEU A 81 -16.15 -6.01 0.73
N GLY A 82 -15.11 -6.66 0.23
CA GLY A 82 -14.43 -6.25 -1.00
C GLY A 82 -15.36 -6.32 -2.22
N GLY A 83 -16.22 -7.34 -2.29
CA GLY A 83 -17.28 -7.44 -3.31
C GLY A 83 -18.26 -6.27 -3.24
N PHE A 84 -18.68 -5.88 -2.03
CA PHE A 84 -19.52 -4.70 -1.81
C PHE A 84 -18.82 -3.40 -2.22
N VAL A 85 -17.56 -3.20 -1.83
CA VAL A 85 -16.79 -2.01 -2.24
C VAL A 85 -16.76 -1.87 -3.77
N ARG A 86 -16.50 -2.97 -4.48
CA ARG A 86 -16.47 -2.98 -5.95
C ARG A 86 -17.84 -2.82 -6.62
N SER A 87 -18.94 -3.02 -5.89
CA SER A 87 -20.29 -2.78 -6.41
C SER A 87 -20.77 -1.34 -6.24
N LEU A 88 -20.05 -0.52 -5.44
CA LEU A 88 -20.34 0.90 -5.31
C LEU A 88 -20.17 1.62 -6.66
N PRO A 89 -20.95 2.68 -6.93
CA PRO A 89 -20.74 3.53 -8.10
C PRO A 89 -19.29 4.03 -8.14
N ALA A 90 -18.73 4.15 -9.34
CA ALA A 90 -17.42 4.76 -9.50
C ALA A 90 -17.39 6.12 -8.79
N ALA A 91 -16.37 6.35 -7.96
CA ALA A 91 -16.22 7.63 -7.29
C ALA A 91 -16.17 8.74 -8.35
N PRO A 92 -16.86 9.88 -8.12
CA PRO A 92 -16.76 11.02 -9.02
C PRO A 92 -15.29 11.42 -9.14
N ASP A 93 -14.89 11.82 -10.35
CA ASP A 93 -13.52 12.26 -10.62
C ASP A 93 -13.16 13.39 -9.65
N ARG A 94 -12.03 13.23 -8.94
CA ARG A 94 -11.57 14.19 -7.92
C ARG A 94 -10.83 15.36 -8.56
N ALA A 95 -11.36 15.84 -9.69
CA ALA A 95 -10.85 16.98 -10.41
C ALA A 95 -10.77 18.19 -9.46
N GLY A 96 -9.55 18.64 -9.17
CA GLY A 96 -9.29 19.77 -8.27
C GLY A 96 -8.56 19.44 -6.97
N THR A 97 -8.38 18.16 -6.61
CA THR A 97 -7.42 17.82 -5.55
C THR A 97 -6.00 18.17 -6.03
N PRO A 98 -5.23 18.99 -5.29
CA PRO A 98 -3.85 19.30 -5.66
C PRO A 98 -3.02 18.02 -5.76
N PRO A 99 -2.09 17.92 -6.72
CA PRO A 99 -1.19 16.78 -6.80
C PRO A 99 -0.29 16.71 -5.57
N TRP A 100 0.12 15.50 -5.20
CA TRP A 100 1.17 15.31 -4.21
C TRP A 100 2.52 15.49 -4.91
N PRO A 101 3.44 16.34 -4.41
CA PRO A 101 4.71 16.65 -5.08
C PRO A 101 5.56 15.41 -5.36
N ALA A 102 6.62 15.50 -6.17
CA ALA A 102 7.60 14.40 -6.33
C ALA A 102 8.45 14.19 -5.05
N LEU A 103 9.09 13.03 -4.91
CA LEU A 103 10.13 12.80 -3.88
C LEU A 103 11.48 13.25 -4.43
N ASP A 104 12.22 13.98 -3.61
CA ASP A 104 13.62 14.30 -3.88
C ASP A 104 14.39 14.46 -2.55
N PRO A 105 15.31 13.53 -2.19
CA PRO A 105 15.64 12.30 -2.90
C PRO A 105 14.56 11.21 -2.75
N VAL A 106 14.56 10.22 -3.65
CA VAL A 106 13.70 9.03 -3.55
C VAL A 106 14.32 8.00 -2.61
N THR A 107 13.75 7.86 -1.42
CA THR A 107 14.23 6.93 -0.37
C THR A 107 13.22 5.81 -0.10
N VAL A 108 13.66 4.73 0.54
CA VAL A 108 12.76 3.62 0.94
C VAL A 108 11.69 4.09 1.91
N GLY A 109 12.05 4.88 2.92
CA GLY A 109 11.11 5.43 3.88
C GLY A 109 10.13 6.41 3.26
N GLY A 110 10.59 7.24 2.32
CA GLY A 110 9.73 8.10 1.50
C GLY A 110 8.72 7.30 0.68
N VAL A 111 9.14 6.21 0.04
CA VAL A 111 8.26 5.30 -0.71
C VAL A 111 7.23 4.64 0.22
N VAL A 112 7.66 4.08 1.36
CA VAL A 112 6.75 3.46 2.33
C VAL A 112 5.74 4.49 2.86
N GLY A 113 6.19 5.68 3.22
CA GLY A 113 5.33 6.77 3.68
C GLY A 113 4.31 7.18 2.62
N ARG A 114 4.69 7.21 1.34
CA ARG A 114 3.76 7.48 0.24
C ARG A 114 2.78 6.35 -0.02
N LEU A 115 3.23 5.10 -0.03
CA LEU A 115 2.35 3.94 -0.17
C LEU A 115 1.29 3.93 0.91
N MET A 116 1.69 4.24 2.15
CA MET A 116 0.74 4.42 3.25
C MET A 116 -0.23 5.56 2.96
N HIS A 117 0.28 6.70 2.50
CA HIS A 117 -0.57 7.84 2.19
C HIS A 117 -1.60 7.53 1.09
N VAL A 118 -1.17 7.05 -0.08
CA VAL A 118 -2.08 6.78 -1.21
C VAL A 118 -3.10 5.68 -0.91
N ARG A 119 -2.87 4.88 0.13
CA ARG A 119 -3.78 3.83 0.62
C ARG A 119 -4.57 4.25 1.87
N ASN A 120 -4.45 5.51 2.28
CA ASN A 120 -5.07 6.07 3.48
C ASN A 120 -4.75 5.26 4.77
N MET A 121 -3.53 4.75 4.87
CA MET A 121 -3.05 3.98 6.00
C MET A 121 -2.23 4.85 6.97
N SER A 122 -2.52 4.74 8.27
CA SER A 122 -1.70 5.37 9.31
C SER A 122 -0.52 4.49 9.71
N ARG A 123 0.53 5.08 10.28
CA ARG A 123 1.66 4.32 10.87
C ARG A 123 1.19 3.32 11.92
N ARG A 124 0.22 3.72 12.75
CA ARG A 124 -0.39 2.85 13.76
C ARG A 124 -1.06 1.65 13.11
N TRP A 125 -1.75 1.84 11.99
CA TRP A 125 -2.38 0.74 11.28
C TRP A 125 -1.35 -0.25 10.75
N VAL A 126 -0.36 0.23 9.99
CA VAL A 126 0.70 -0.64 9.47
C VAL A 126 1.41 -1.37 10.60
N ALA A 127 1.65 -0.72 11.73
CA ALA A 127 2.25 -1.33 12.91
C ALA A 127 1.40 -2.48 13.46
N GLU A 128 0.11 -2.25 13.68
CA GLU A 128 -0.79 -3.28 14.18
C GLU A 128 -0.92 -4.45 13.18
N ASP A 129 -1.10 -4.17 11.88
CA ASP A 129 -1.30 -5.22 10.87
C ASP A 129 -0.03 -6.04 10.61
N SER A 130 1.15 -5.40 10.66
CA SER A 130 2.44 -6.10 10.60
C SER A 130 2.86 -6.74 11.94
N GLY A 131 2.13 -6.51 13.02
CA GLY A 131 2.51 -6.95 14.37
C GLY A 131 3.85 -6.35 14.84
N LEU A 132 4.20 -5.15 14.38
CA LEU A 132 5.41 -4.42 14.74
C LEU A 132 5.10 -3.24 15.66
N ALA A 133 6.11 -2.75 16.38
CA ALA A 133 5.95 -1.52 17.15
C ALA A 133 5.77 -0.30 16.21
N ALA A 134 4.92 0.64 16.61
CA ALA A 134 4.73 1.88 15.85
C ALA A 134 6.03 2.68 15.67
N THR A 135 6.95 2.59 16.64
CA THR A 135 8.29 3.18 16.54
C THR A 135 9.13 2.54 15.43
N THR A 136 8.99 1.24 15.18
CA THR A 136 9.64 0.55 14.05
C THR A 136 9.12 1.07 12.72
N ILE A 137 7.80 1.23 12.58
CA ILE A 137 7.22 1.81 11.35
C ILE A 137 7.64 3.27 11.17
N SER A 138 7.66 4.07 12.25
CA SER A 138 8.15 5.45 12.20
C SER A 138 9.60 5.52 11.73
N ARG A 139 10.48 4.66 12.26
CA ARG A 139 11.88 4.56 11.83
C ARG A 139 12.00 4.16 10.37
N LEU A 140 11.17 3.20 9.91
CA LEU A 140 11.11 2.82 8.51
C LEU A 140 10.75 4.00 7.62
N THR A 141 9.69 4.75 7.95
CA THR A 141 9.22 5.88 7.14
C THR A 141 10.12 7.12 7.19
N ASN A 142 10.99 7.21 8.19
CA ASN A 142 11.89 8.35 8.39
C ASN A 142 13.35 8.03 7.98
N ASP A 143 13.54 7.01 7.14
CA ASP A 143 14.83 6.60 6.56
C ASP A 143 15.92 6.17 7.56
N GLY A 144 15.55 5.79 8.78
CA GLY A 144 16.42 5.10 9.74
C GLY A 144 16.79 5.92 10.98
N ILE A 145 17.94 5.58 11.57
CA ILE A 145 18.50 6.19 12.79
C ILE A 145 20.01 6.32 12.60
N ASP A 146 20.59 7.46 13.00
CA ASP A 146 22.04 7.71 13.03
C ASP A 146 22.76 7.46 11.69
N GLY A 147 22.13 7.87 10.58
CA GLY A 147 22.71 7.79 9.24
C GLY A 147 22.73 6.38 8.62
N ARG A 148 22.17 5.37 9.30
CA ARG A 148 21.94 4.04 8.71
C ARG A 148 20.59 4.00 8.00
N PRO A 149 20.52 3.53 6.74
CA PRO A 149 19.26 3.32 6.04
C PRO A 149 18.32 2.43 6.85
N ALA A 150 17.04 2.78 6.88
CA ALA A 150 16.02 2.00 7.58
C ALA A 150 16.00 0.50 7.20
N ALA A 151 16.29 0.19 5.93
CA ALA A 151 16.30 -1.17 5.41
C ALA A 151 17.38 -2.06 6.07
N ASP A 152 18.50 -1.48 6.51
CA ASP A 152 19.61 -2.20 7.13
C ASP A 152 19.36 -2.50 8.61
N ILE A 153 18.44 -1.75 9.23
CA ILE A 153 18.11 -1.86 10.66
C ILE A 153 17.04 -2.93 10.89
N ILE A 154 16.23 -3.23 9.89
CA ILE A 154 15.03 -4.06 10.04
C ILE A 154 15.33 -5.46 9.52
N GLU A 155 15.12 -6.49 10.34
CA GLU A 155 15.27 -7.89 9.91
C GLU A 155 14.31 -8.23 8.75
N THR A 156 14.74 -9.12 7.85
CA THR A 156 13.96 -9.56 6.67
C THR A 156 12.53 -9.96 7.03
N ARG A 157 12.35 -10.75 8.11
CA ARG A 157 11.01 -11.17 8.54
C ARG A 157 10.08 -10.01 8.86
N PHE A 158 10.60 -8.86 9.29
CA PHE A 158 9.81 -7.66 9.55
C PHE A 158 9.50 -6.91 8.25
N VAL A 159 10.44 -6.89 7.29
CA VAL A 159 10.21 -6.37 5.94
C VAL A 159 9.04 -7.09 5.28
N LEU A 160 8.99 -8.43 5.37
CA LEU A 160 7.88 -9.22 4.80
C LEU A 160 6.53 -8.89 5.44
N ARG A 161 6.48 -8.69 6.76
CA ARG A 161 5.24 -8.30 7.45
C ARG A 161 4.77 -6.90 7.06
N VAL A 162 5.69 -5.98 6.77
CA VAL A 162 5.34 -4.66 6.24
C VAL A 162 4.84 -4.79 4.79
N ALA A 163 5.44 -5.67 3.97
CA ALA A 163 4.93 -5.96 2.63
C ALA A 163 3.48 -6.45 2.68
N ASP A 164 3.17 -7.39 3.57
CA ASP A 164 1.81 -7.91 3.80
C ASP A 164 0.83 -6.80 4.21
N ALA A 165 1.23 -5.95 5.17
CA ALA A 165 0.41 -4.84 5.62
C ALA A 165 0.16 -3.82 4.50
N LEU A 166 1.17 -3.62 3.66
CA LEU A 166 1.08 -2.80 2.45
C LEU A 166 0.54 -3.60 1.27
N SER A 167 0.02 -4.82 1.41
CA SER A 167 -0.58 -5.56 0.27
C SER A 167 0.33 -5.67 -0.96
N LEU A 168 1.65 -5.70 -0.75
CA LEU A 168 2.65 -5.88 -1.79
C LEU A 168 3.12 -7.33 -1.80
N ARG A 169 3.48 -7.84 -2.97
CA ARG A 169 4.21 -9.11 -3.06
C ARG A 169 5.54 -8.97 -2.32
N HIS A 170 5.98 -10.06 -1.71
CA HIS A 170 7.18 -10.06 -0.88
C HIS A 170 8.43 -9.75 -1.72
N GLY A 171 8.54 -10.35 -2.90
CA GLY A 171 9.61 -10.10 -3.86
C GLY A 171 9.66 -8.65 -4.34
N ASP A 172 8.50 -8.04 -4.63
CA ASP A 172 8.40 -6.63 -5.02
C ASP A 172 8.93 -5.72 -3.90
N PHE A 173 8.49 -5.97 -2.67
CA PHE A 173 8.91 -5.15 -1.54
C PHE A 173 10.39 -5.37 -1.19
N LEU A 174 10.90 -6.61 -1.25
CA LEU A 174 12.32 -6.91 -1.08
C LEU A 174 13.17 -6.20 -2.14
N ALA A 175 12.72 -6.18 -3.40
CA ALA A 175 13.39 -5.43 -4.46
C ALA A 175 13.41 -3.93 -4.17
N ILE A 176 12.26 -3.35 -3.80
CA ILE A 176 12.13 -1.95 -3.40
C ILE A 176 13.12 -1.57 -2.29
N VAL A 177 13.29 -2.43 -1.27
CA VAL A 177 14.22 -2.16 -0.15
C VAL A 177 15.68 -2.58 -0.43
N GLY A 178 15.99 -3.14 -1.59
CA GLY A 178 17.37 -3.47 -1.99
C GLY A 178 17.88 -4.83 -1.56
N ARG A 179 16.99 -5.78 -1.23
CA ARG A 179 17.30 -7.12 -0.69
C ARG A 179 16.92 -8.24 -1.66
N VAL A 180 17.26 -8.07 -2.94
CA VAL A 180 16.90 -9.02 -4.02
C VAL A 180 17.57 -10.38 -3.82
N ASP A 181 18.73 -10.42 -3.17
CA ASP A 181 19.47 -11.62 -2.79
C ASP A 181 18.74 -12.48 -1.76
N GLU A 182 17.81 -11.89 -0.99
CA GLU A 182 16.98 -12.59 -0.02
C GLU A 182 15.72 -13.21 -0.67
N ILE A 183 15.48 -12.98 -1.97
CA ILE A 183 14.35 -13.54 -2.72
C ILE A 183 14.63 -15.00 -3.11
N THR A 184 14.28 -15.93 -2.21
CA THR A 184 14.44 -17.37 -2.43
C THR A 184 13.46 -17.92 -3.48
N PRO A 185 13.76 -19.08 -4.11
CA PRO A 185 12.81 -19.74 -5.03
C PRO A 185 11.45 -20.04 -4.37
N ALA A 186 11.45 -20.43 -3.10
CA ALA A 186 10.22 -20.67 -2.33
C ALA A 186 9.39 -19.40 -2.17
N LEU A 187 10.03 -18.25 -1.93
CA LEU A 187 9.36 -16.96 -1.85
C LEU A 187 8.76 -16.56 -3.21
N ARG A 188 9.49 -16.76 -4.31
CA ARG A 188 8.96 -16.51 -5.67
C ARG A 188 7.77 -17.38 -6.02
N GLU A 189 7.76 -18.62 -5.54
CA GLU A 189 6.62 -19.51 -5.69
C GLU A 189 5.43 -19.05 -4.83
N ALA A 190 5.69 -18.64 -3.59
CA ALA A 190 4.68 -18.08 -2.72
C ALA A 190 4.06 -16.80 -3.32
N ASP A 191 4.85 -15.87 -3.85
CA ASP A 191 4.34 -14.65 -4.50
C ASP A 191 3.51 -14.94 -5.75
N ARG A 192 3.82 -16.02 -6.48
CA ARG A 192 3.05 -16.43 -7.67
C ARG A 192 1.72 -17.09 -7.32
N THR A 193 1.66 -17.80 -6.19
CA THR A 193 0.51 -18.63 -5.81
C THR A 193 -0.36 -18.00 -4.76
N LYS A 194 0.18 -17.11 -3.93
CA LYS A 194 -0.50 -16.46 -2.83
C LYS A 194 -0.72 -14.99 -3.18
N PRO A 195 -1.95 -14.59 -3.48
CA PRO A 195 -2.24 -13.18 -3.71
C PRO A 195 -2.06 -12.37 -2.41
N PRO A 196 -2.00 -11.03 -2.50
CA PRO A 196 -1.94 -10.17 -1.31
C PRO A 196 -3.05 -10.48 -0.31
N SER A 197 -2.84 -10.17 0.97
CA SER A 197 -3.86 -10.39 2.01
C SER A 197 -5.21 -9.79 1.60
N GLN A 198 -6.34 -10.46 1.91
CA GLN A 198 -7.66 -9.93 1.54
C GLN A 198 -7.92 -8.58 2.19
N ARG A 199 -7.47 -8.41 3.45
CA ARG A 199 -7.50 -7.13 4.15
C ARG A 199 -6.72 -6.06 3.39
N GLY A 200 -5.52 -6.38 2.94
CA GLY A 200 -4.71 -5.47 2.18
C GLY A 200 -5.38 -5.02 0.87
N ARG A 201 -5.93 -5.98 0.12
CA ARG A 201 -6.73 -5.69 -1.09
C ARG A 201 -7.94 -4.81 -0.79
N LEU A 202 -8.68 -5.11 0.28
CA LEU A 202 -9.77 -4.27 0.72
C LEU A 202 -9.29 -2.82 0.96
N MET A 203 -8.15 -2.61 1.63
CA MET A 203 -7.66 -1.25 1.88
C MET A 203 -7.31 -0.49 0.61
N LYS A 204 -6.72 -1.19 -0.36
CA LYS A 204 -6.46 -0.65 -1.69
C LYS A 204 -7.75 -0.22 -2.38
N ASP A 205 -8.81 -1.03 -2.28
CA ASP A 205 -10.12 -0.74 -2.85
C ASP A 205 -10.85 0.42 -2.11
N LEU A 206 -10.56 0.63 -0.82
CA LEU A 206 -11.15 1.71 -0.01
C LEU A 206 -10.49 3.08 -0.22
N ALA A 207 -9.19 3.11 -0.52
CA ALA A 207 -8.43 4.34 -0.68
C ALA A 207 -9.07 5.39 -1.64
N PRO A 208 -9.59 5.01 -2.82
CA PRO A 208 -10.22 5.96 -3.73
C PRO A 208 -11.65 6.37 -3.33
N LEU A 209 -12.25 5.78 -2.29
CA LEU A 209 -13.64 6.08 -1.95
C LEU A 209 -13.80 7.44 -1.23
N PRO A 210 -14.82 8.25 -1.58
CA PRO A 210 -15.19 9.47 -0.85
C PRO A 210 -15.83 9.12 0.51
N PRO A 211 -15.94 10.11 1.43
CA PRO A 211 -16.46 9.89 2.79
C PRO A 211 -17.84 9.23 2.84
N GLU A 212 -18.74 9.59 1.92
CA GLU A 212 -20.11 9.06 1.87
C GLU A 212 -20.12 7.56 1.52
N GLN A 213 -19.23 7.13 0.64
CA GLN A 213 -19.07 5.73 0.27
C GLN A 213 -18.36 4.95 1.38
N LEU A 214 -17.31 5.53 2.00
CA LEU A 214 -16.66 4.93 3.16
C LEU A 214 -17.65 4.70 4.32
N ARG A 215 -18.59 5.63 4.53
CA ARG A 215 -19.67 5.45 5.51
C ARG A 215 -20.58 4.27 5.17
N GLN A 216 -20.96 4.11 3.90
CA GLN A 216 -21.76 2.95 3.46
C GLN A 216 -21.02 1.63 3.71
N VAL A 217 -19.72 1.59 3.42
CA VAL A 217 -18.87 0.43 3.72
C VAL A 217 -18.80 0.17 5.23
N ALA A 218 -18.64 1.22 6.05
CA ALA A 218 -18.59 1.09 7.51
C ALA A 218 -19.87 0.48 8.08
N GLU A 219 -21.04 0.94 7.62
CA GLU A 219 -22.33 0.39 8.02
C GLU A 219 -22.52 -1.06 7.53
N HIS A 220 -22.09 -1.37 6.30
CA HIS A 220 -22.13 -2.74 5.77
C HIS A 220 -21.23 -3.68 6.59
N ALA A 221 -19.99 -3.28 6.87
CA ALA A 221 -19.04 -4.05 7.67
C ALA A 221 -19.59 -4.32 9.08
N LYS A 222 -20.24 -3.31 9.69
CA LYS A 222 -20.90 -3.46 10.99
C LYS A 222 -22.04 -4.47 10.95
N ALA A 223 -22.90 -4.42 9.93
CA ALA A 223 -24.01 -5.37 9.77
C ALA A 223 -23.51 -6.80 9.58
N THR A 224 -22.48 -7.02 8.76
CA THR A 224 -21.91 -8.37 8.56
C THR A 224 -21.29 -8.97 9.82
N ARG A 225 -20.87 -8.14 10.78
CA ARG A 225 -20.30 -8.60 12.05
C ARG A 225 -21.37 -9.09 13.02
N THR A 226 -22.57 -8.50 13.00
CA THR A 226 -23.65 -8.87 13.93
C THR A 226 -24.34 -10.17 13.57
N ASP A 227 -24.31 -10.57 12.29
CA ASP A 227 -25.00 -11.77 11.81
C ASP A 227 -24.17 -13.06 11.99
N GLY A 228 -22.88 -12.94 12.35
CA GLY A 228 -21.94 -14.04 12.49
C GLY A 228 -21.58 -14.46 13.92
N THR A 229 -22.19 -13.84 14.95
CA THR A 229 -22.02 -14.18 16.38
C THR A 229 -23.25 -14.83 16.95
#